data_AF-A0AAJ2PFD7-F1
#
_entry.id   AF-A0AAJ2PFD7-F1
#
_cell.length_a   1.000
_cell.length_b   1.000
_cell.length_c   1.000
_cell.angle_alpha   90.00
_cell.angle_beta   90.00
_cell.angle_gamma   90.00
#
_symmetry.space_group_name_H-M   'P 1'
#
loop_
_entity.id
_entity.type
_entity.pdbx_description
1 polymer ?
#
loop_
_entity_poly.entity_id
_entity_poly.type
_entity_poly.pdbx_seq_one_letter_code
_entity_poly.pdbx_strand_id
1 'polypeptide(L)'
;MNNHFLQDPNLSSSAKGVLAVILSNKDDWRIYPDEIAKRSKDGLVSHRTAFEELEKHGYIRTVKKSLGRGKGIQHYRFAQDIPIADDYFEYILEKFEKKLSPETVDNPDDGTLQG
;
A
#
# COMPACT_ATOMS: atom_id res chain seq x y z
N MET A 1 4.60 -5.25 15.99
CA MET A 1 5.57 -5.74 15.01
C MET A 1 6.06 -7.11 15.46
N ASN A 2 5.64 -8.15 14.75
CA ASN A 2 6.21 -9.49 14.86
C ASN A 2 7.54 -9.53 14.10
N ASN A 3 8.52 -10.25 14.63
CA ASN A 3 9.87 -10.35 14.03
C ASN A 3 9.97 -11.44 12.97
N HIS A 4 8.84 -11.95 12.45
CA HIS A 4 8.82 -13.11 11.55
C HIS A 4 9.57 -12.84 10.25
N PHE A 5 9.35 -11.68 9.63
CA PHE A 5 10.05 -11.27 8.41
C PHE A 5 11.58 -11.15 8.58
N LEU A 6 12.07 -10.86 9.79
CA LEU A 6 13.52 -10.77 10.05
C LEU A 6 14.18 -12.15 9.97
N GLN A 7 13.44 -13.21 10.26
CA GLN A 7 13.92 -14.59 10.21
C GLN A 7 13.64 -15.28 8.87
N ASP A 8 12.92 -14.63 7.94
CA ASP A 8 12.63 -15.21 6.62
C ASP A 8 13.93 -15.34 5.80
N PRO A 9 14.35 -16.55 5.40
CA PRO A 9 15.56 -16.75 4.60
C PRO A 9 15.38 -16.30 3.14
N ASN A 10 14.15 -16.09 2.68
CA ASN A 10 13.86 -15.64 1.32
C ASN A 10 14.01 -14.12 1.14
N LEU A 11 14.20 -13.38 2.23
CA LEU A 11 14.39 -11.93 2.21
C LEU A 11 15.86 -11.56 2.39
N SER A 12 16.35 -10.71 1.51
CA SER A 12 17.63 -10.03 1.66
C SER A 12 17.64 -9.11 2.89
N SER A 13 18.83 -8.85 3.43
CA SER A 13 18.99 -7.88 4.53
C SER A 13 18.48 -6.48 4.16
N SER A 14 18.56 -6.12 2.86
CA SER A 14 18.02 -4.87 2.34
C SER A 14 16.49 -4.85 2.41
N ALA A 15 15.82 -5.90 1.92
CA ALA A 15 14.37 -6.04 2.01
C ALA A 15 13.86 -6.02 3.45
N LYS A 16 14.55 -6.73 4.36
CA LYS A 16 14.25 -6.69 5.80
C LYS A 16 14.36 -5.28 6.38
N GLY A 17 15.44 -4.56 6.08
CA GLY A 17 15.63 -3.19 6.52
C GLY A 17 14.54 -2.24 6.01
N VAL A 18 14.22 -2.34 4.71
CA VAL A 18 13.16 -1.53 4.08
C VAL A 18 11.80 -1.82 4.73
N LEU A 19 11.45 -3.08 4.93
CA LEU A 19 10.19 -3.46 5.58
C LEU A 19 10.13 -2.96 7.03
N ALA A 20 11.22 -3.06 7.79
CA ALA A 20 11.29 -2.52 9.15
C ALA A 20 11.07 -1.00 9.18
N VAL A 21 11.68 -0.26 8.24
CA VAL A 21 11.44 1.19 8.12
C VAL A 21 9.97 1.46 7.81
N ILE A 22 9.38 0.73 6.85
CA ILE A 22 7.96 0.89 6.49
C ILE A 22 7.06 0.70 7.71
N LEU A 23 7.23 -0.42 8.44
CA LEU A 23 6.42 -0.78 9.61
C LEU A 23 6.67 0.13 10.83
N SER A 24 7.78 0.87 10.87
CA SER A 24 8.08 1.83 11.93
C SER A 24 7.44 3.21 11.74
N ASN A 25 6.90 3.50 10.55
CA ASN A 25 6.14 4.74 10.32
C ASN A 25 4.74 4.64 10.93
N LYS A 26 4.03 5.78 10.98
CA LYS A 26 2.64 5.84 11.48
C LYS A 26 1.70 4.96 10.65
N ASP A 27 0.64 4.44 11.25
CA ASP A 27 -0.32 3.53 10.59
C ASP A 27 -0.98 4.12 9.32
N ASP A 28 -1.25 5.43 9.31
CA ASP A 28 -1.83 6.11 8.14
C ASP A 28 -0.79 6.58 7.11
N TRP A 29 0.49 6.24 7.30
CA TRP A 29 1.54 6.67 6.39
C TRP A 29 1.49 5.88 5.08
N ARG A 30 1.53 6.63 3.98
CA ARG A 30 1.55 6.05 2.64
C ARG A 30 2.96 5.71 2.21
N ILE A 31 3.13 4.49 1.70
CA ILE A 31 4.45 3.97 1.32
C ILE A 31 4.87 4.51 -0.05
N TYR A 32 5.88 5.38 -0.03
CA TYR A 32 6.52 5.93 -1.22
C TYR A 32 7.97 5.43 -1.33
N PRO A 33 8.31 4.58 -2.32
CA PRO A 33 9.66 4.05 -2.49
C PRO A 33 10.73 5.14 -2.61
N ASP A 34 10.46 6.23 -3.34
CA ASP A 34 11.39 7.35 -3.48
C ASP A 34 11.65 8.10 -2.16
N GLU A 35 10.65 8.19 -1.27
CA GLU A 35 10.85 8.79 0.05
C GLU A 35 11.67 7.88 0.96
N ILE A 36 11.44 6.57 0.91
CA ILE A 36 12.26 5.59 1.66
C ILE A 36 13.70 5.62 1.17
N ALA A 37 13.91 5.65 -0.15
CA ALA A 37 15.23 5.72 -0.74
C ALA A 37 15.99 6.99 -0.30
N LYS A 38 15.31 8.14 -0.24
CA LYS A 38 15.90 9.41 0.24
C LYS A 38 16.34 9.38 1.69
N ARG A 39 15.75 8.53 2.54
CA ARG A 39 16.12 8.40 3.96
C ARG A 39 17.31 7.47 4.19
N SER A 40 17.72 6.70 3.18
CA SER A 40 18.86 5.80 3.28
C SER A 40 20.10 6.37 2.59
N LYS A 41 21.28 5.85 2.98
CA LYS A 41 22.53 6.04 2.25
C LYS A 41 22.62 5.13 1.02
N ASP A 42 21.76 4.11 0.93
CA ASP A 42 21.73 3.17 -0.19
C ASP A 42 21.12 3.80 -1.44
N GLY A 43 21.62 3.40 -2.61
CA GLY A 43 21.12 3.91 -3.89
C GLY A 43 19.69 3.48 -4.22
N LEU A 44 19.00 4.26 -5.06
CA LEU A 44 17.63 4.02 -5.51
C LEU A 44 17.40 2.61 -6.08
N VAL A 45 18.39 2.06 -6.79
CA VAL A 45 18.31 0.71 -7.38
C VAL A 45 18.18 -0.36 -6.30
N SER A 46 18.95 -0.25 -5.20
CA SER A 46 18.87 -1.19 -4.07
C SER A 46 17.48 -1.20 -3.45
N HIS A 47 16.90 -0.01 -3.24
CA HIS A 47 15.53 0.11 -2.72
C HIS A 47 14.50 -0.48 -3.67
N ARG A 48 14.60 -0.22 -4.98
CA ARG A 48 13.68 -0.80 -5.95
C ARG A 48 13.70 -2.32 -5.92
N THR A 49 14.89 -2.92 -5.93
CA THR A 49 15.04 -4.38 -5.82
C THR A 49 14.48 -4.92 -4.51
N ALA A 50 14.70 -4.22 -3.39
CA ALA A 50 14.10 -4.58 -2.10
C ALA A 50 12.56 -4.53 -2.14
N PHE A 51 11.96 -3.50 -2.76
CA PHE A 51 10.51 -3.42 -2.93
C PHE A 51 9.95 -4.55 -3.81
N GLU A 52 10.62 -4.85 -4.93
CA GLU A 52 10.24 -5.95 -5.83
C GLU A 52 10.31 -7.31 -5.12
N GLU A 53 11.34 -7.53 -4.31
CA GLU A 53 11.50 -8.72 -3.48
C GLU A 53 10.37 -8.84 -2.45
N LEU A 54 10.06 -7.76 -1.73
CA LEU A 54 8.96 -7.73 -0.77
C LEU A 54 7.59 -7.97 -1.41
N GLU A 55 7.36 -7.44 -2.62
CA GLU A 55 6.14 -7.70 -3.40
C GLU A 55 6.06 -9.18 -3.82
N LYS A 56 7.18 -9.75 -4.28
CA LYS A 56 7.28 -11.14 -4.70
C LYS A 56 7.00 -12.11 -3.55
N HIS A 57 7.46 -11.81 -2.34
CA HIS A 57 7.25 -12.64 -1.16
C HIS A 57 5.97 -12.28 -0.38
N GLY A 58 5.14 -11.37 -0.90
CA GLY A 58 3.82 -11.05 -0.36
C GLY A 58 3.83 -10.15 0.87
N TYR A 59 4.98 -9.66 1.31
CA TYR A 59 5.07 -8.69 2.41
C TYR A 59 4.55 -7.31 2.01
N ILE A 60 4.59 -7.00 0.72
CA ILE A 60 3.96 -5.81 0.14
C ILE A 60 2.97 -6.23 -0.95
N ARG A 61 1.80 -5.58 -0.97
CA ARG A 61 0.85 -5.67 -2.08
C ARG A 61 0.57 -4.27 -2.63
N THR A 62 0.53 -4.15 -3.96
CA THR A 62 0.33 -2.87 -4.64
C THR A 62 -0.96 -2.86 -5.45
N VAL A 63 -1.83 -1.90 -5.15
CA VAL A 63 -3.05 -1.59 -5.92
C VAL A 63 -2.79 -0.35 -6.77
N LYS A 64 -3.03 -0.47 -8.08
CA LYS A 64 -2.91 0.65 -9.03
C LYS A 64 -4.30 1.21 -9.31
N LYS A 65 -4.50 2.51 -9.08
CA LYS A 65 -5.75 3.20 -9.43
C LYS A 65 -5.47 4.29 -10.46
N SER A 66 -6.23 4.28 -11.54
CA SER A 66 -6.23 5.36 -12.51
C SER A 66 -6.93 6.59 -11.91
N LEU A 67 -6.33 7.76 -12.05
CA LEU A 67 -6.95 9.03 -11.64
C LEU A 67 -7.84 9.65 -12.74
N GLY A 68 -8.08 8.93 -13.83
CA GLY A 68 -8.85 9.41 -14.99
C GLY A 68 -7.96 9.96 -16.12
N ARG A 69 -8.61 10.39 -17.22
CA ARG A 69 -7.93 10.78 -18.48
C ARG A 69 -6.82 11.80 -18.24
N GLY A 70 -5.57 11.38 -18.44
CA GLY A 70 -4.37 12.20 -18.38
C GLY A 70 -3.82 12.49 -16.97
N LYS A 71 -4.50 12.05 -15.90
CA LYS A 71 -4.10 12.35 -14.51
C LYS A 71 -3.11 11.35 -13.90
N GLY A 72 -2.74 10.33 -14.66
CA GLY A 72 -1.75 9.32 -14.25
C GLY A 72 -2.33 8.17 -13.42
N ILE A 73 -1.42 7.34 -12.89
CA ILE A 73 -1.72 6.18 -12.07
C ILE A 73 -1.18 6.42 -10.67
N GLN A 74 -2.03 6.17 -9.68
CA GLN A 74 -1.68 6.25 -8.29
C GLN A 74 -1.46 4.83 -7.73
N HIS A 75 -0.33 4.62 -7.07
CA HIS A 75 0.02 3.35 -6.42
C HIS A 75 -0.33 3.40 -4.93
N TYR A 76 -1.11 2.42 -4.46
CA TYR A 76 -1.43 2.20 -3.06
C TYR A 76 -0.74 0.91 -2.62
N ARG A 77 0.10 1.00 -1.60
CA ARG A 77 0.92 -0.11 -1.10
C ARG A 77 0.47 -0.48 0.29
N PHE A 78 0.28 -1.77 0.52
CA PHE A 78 -0.08 -2.38 1.79
C PHE A 78 1.09 -3.24 2.23
N ALA A 79 1.61 -3.02 3.44
CA ALA A 79 2.72 -3.78 3.99
C ALA A 79 2.30 -4.44 5.31
N GLN A 80 2.81 -5.64 5.56
CA GLN A 80 2.60 -6.37 6.80
C GLN A 80 3.90 -7.04 7.25
N ASP A 81 3.99 -7.39 8.53
CA ASP A 81 5.08 -8.15 9.13
C ASP A 81 5.02 -9.66 8.82
N ILE A 82 3.93 -10.10 8.20
CA ILE A 82 3.64 -11.47 7.74
C ILE A 82 3.20 -11.39 6.27
N PRO A 83 3.53 -12.38 5.41
CA PRO A 83 3.04 -12.41 4.03
C PRO A 83 1.52 -12.27 3.95
N ILE A 84 1.08 -11.35 3.10
CA ILE A 84 -0.34 -11.08 2.86
C ILE A 84 -0.86 -12.18 1.92
N ALA A 85 -1.60 -13.12 2.51
CA ALA A 85 -2.32 -14.15 1.76
C ALA A 85 -3.32 -13.51 0.78
N ASP A 86 -3.59 -14.18 -0.34
CA ASP A 86 -4.37 -13.60 -1.42
C ASP A 86 -5.84 -13.35 -1.02
N ASP A 87 -6.45 -14.28 -0.30
CA ASP A 87 -7.80 -14.16 0.27
C ASP A 87 -7.92 -12.99 1.26
N TYR A 88 -6.90 -12.81 2.11
CA TYR A 88 -6.86 -11.66 3.01
C TYR A 88 -6.62 -10.35 2.26
N PHE A 89 -5.83 -10.38 1.19
CA PHE A 89 -5.62 -9.21 0.34
C PHE A 89 -6.90 -8.79 -0.39
N GLU A 90 -7.71 -9.74 -0.87
CA GLU A 90 -9.03 -9.48 -1.44
C GLU A 90 -9.94 -8.78 -0.43
N TYR A 91 -9.98 -9.26 0.82
CA TYR A 91 -10.71 -8.60 1.91
C TYR A 91 -10.21 -7.15 2.14
N ILE A 92 -8.90 -6.94 2.19
CA ILE A 92 -8.30 -5.60 2.34
C ILE A 92 -8.72 -4.71 1.16
N LEU A 93 -8.67 -5.24 -0.07
CA LEU A 93 -8.99 -4.51 -1.28
C LEU A 93 -10.45 -4.07 -1.31
N GLU A 94 -11.38 -4.97 -1.00
CA GLU A 94 -12.82 -4.65 -0.92
C GLU A 94 -13.07 -3.52 0.10
N LYS A 95 -12.46 -3.62 1.28
CA LYS A 95 -12.58 -2.60 2.33
C LYS A 95 -11.96 -1.27 1.92
N PHE A 96 -10.82 -1.32 1.23
CA PHE A 96 -10.15 -0.15 0.69
C PHE A 96 -11.01 0.55 -0.36
N GLU A 97 -11.62 -0.21 -1.28
CA GLU A 97 -12.50 0.33 -2.31
C GLU A 97 -13.77 0.96 -1.73
N LYS A 98 -14.41 0.30 -0.75
CA LYS A 98 -15.56 0.87 -0.04
C LYS A 98 -15.25 2.20 0.63
N LYS A 99 -14.05 2.35 1.22
CA LYS A 99 -13.59 3.61 1.82
C LYS A 99 -13.27 4.70 0.79
N LEU A 100 -12.90 4.32 -0.42
CA LEU A 100 -12.51 5.25 -1.48
C LEU A 100 -13.69 5.66 -2.36
N SER A 101 -14.75 4.85 -2.42
CA SER A 101 -16.03 5.25 -2.97
C SER A 101 -16.56 6.43 -2.15
N PRO A 102 -16.87 7.58 -2.78
CA PRO A 102 -17.67 8.57 -2.08
C PRO A 102 -18.95 7.85 -1.67
N GLU A 103 -19.31 7.91 -0.38
CA GLU A 103 -20.68 7.61 0.01
C GLU A 103 -21.53 8.47 -0.92
N THR A 104 -22.32 7.84 -1.79
CA THR A 104 -23.48 8.50 -2.34
C THR A 104 -24.30 8.86 -1.11
N VAL A 105 -24.12 10.09 -0.63
CA VAL A 105 -25.15 10.80 0.10
C VAL A 105 -26.33 10.83 -0.85
N ASP A 106 -27.14 9.78 -0.76
CA ASP A 106 -28.50 9.77 -1.23
C ASP A 106 -29.11 10.99 -0.54
N ASN A 107 -29.37 12.03 -1.33
CA ASN A 107 -30.06 13.21 -0.87
C ASN A 107 -31.53 12.97 -1.20
N PRO A 108 -32.32 12.33 -0.31
CA PRO A 108 -33.75 12.31 -0.49
C PRO A 108 -34.25 13.74 -0.23
N ASP A 109 -35.22 14.17 -1.02
CA ASP A 109 -35.88 15.47 -1.02
C ASP A 109 -35.07 16.68 -1.54
N ASP A 110 -35.39 17.13 -2.75
CA ASP A 110 -36.57 17.99 -2.89
C ASP A 110 -37.10 17.90 -4.32
N GLY A 111 -38.24 17.23 -4.46
CA GLY A 111 -39.05 17.28 -5.66
C GLY A 111 -40.50 17.49 -5.28
N THR A 112 -40.93 18.73 -5.06
CA THR A 112 -42.32 19.25 -5.25
C THR A 112 -42.33 20.74 -4.86
N LEU A 113 -42.90 21.74 -5.56
CA LEU A 113 -43.94 21.88 -6.58
C LEU A 113 -43.75 23.20 -7.34
N GLN A 114 -44.24 23.23 -8.57
CA GLN A 114 -44.64 24.45 -9.26
C GLN A 114 -45.74 25.17 -8.46
N GLY A 115 -45.68 26.51 -8.42
CA GLY A 115 -46.73 27.40 -7.92
C GLY A 115 -46.47 28.82 -8.39
#